data_AF-S7VBB4-F1
#
_entry.id   AF-S7VBB4-F1
#
_cell.length_a   1.000
_cell.length_b   1.000
_cell.length_c   1.000
_cell.angle_alpha   90.00
_cell.angle_beta   90.00
_cell.angle_gamma   90.00
#
_symmetry.space_group_name_H-M   'P 1'
#
loop_
_entity.id
_entity.type
_entity.pdbx_description
1 polymer ?
#
loop_
_entity_poly.entity_id
_entity_poly.type
_entity_poly.pdbx_seq_one_letter_code
_entity_poly.pdbx_strand_id
1 'polypeptide(L)'
;MKLFGLTNVSMEDKSDYRFEELNESKFIKKVIDELRGVLLQRFDEFEFFIYSNHRVNKKDPDSGTDIMPPSGDYKSNKKKILLYFSDERALDPSVFSDKYFAIFKSYIGMKAVASNVFPMALGYVNAVPEFPNKPINKRKYNVFLGVTLT
;
A
#
# COMPACT_ATOMS: atom_id res chain seq x y z
N MET A 1 10.24 -9.02 -7.95
CA MET A 1 9.65 -9.41 -9.28
C MET A 1 9.20 -8.19 -10.10
N LYS A 2 9.40 -8.13 -11.44
CA LYS A 2 8.89 -7.02 -12.29
C LYS A 2 7.41 -7.19 -12.65
N LEU A 3 6.67 -6.09 -12.73
CA LEU A 3 5.22 -6.09 -12.91
C LEU A 3 4.78 -5.39 -14.20
N PHE A 4 3.61 -5.79 -14.72
CA PHE A 4 2.91 -5.14 -15.85
C PHE A 4 3.69 -5.07 -17.18
N GLY A 5 4.77 -5.86 -17.33
CA GLY A 5 5.68 -5.74 -18.46
C GLY A 5 6.55 -4.48 -18.42
N LEU A 6 6.64 -3.81 -17.27
CA LEU A 6 7.45 -2.60 -17.05
C LEU A 6 8.78 -2.96 -16.39
N THR A 7 9.84 -2.28 -16.80
CA THR A 7 11.20 -2.51 -16.27
C THR A 7 11.45 -1.76 -14.97
N ASN A 8 10.66 -0.73 -14.67
CA ASN A 8 10.83 0.16 -13.54
C ASN A 8 9.77 -0.01 -12.44
N VAL A 9 8.91 -1.04 -12.52
CA VAL A 9 7.92 -1.37 -11.49
C VAL A 9 8.15 -2.78 -10.98
N SER A 10 8.33 -2.93 -9.67
CA SER A 10 8.62 -4.23 -9.04
C SER A 10 7.84 -4.45 -7.76
N MET A 11 7.42 -5.70 -7.53
CA MET A 11 7.05 -6.20 -6.21
C MET A 11 8.32 -6.53 -5.41
N GLU A 12 8.34 -6.14 -4.16
CA GLU A 12 9.39 -6.49 -3.19
C GLU A 12 9.36 -7.97 -2.87
N ASP A 13 10.53 -8.62 -2.89
CA ASP A 13 10.65 -10.07 -2.71
C ASP A 13 10.38 -10.52 -1.27
N LYS A 14 10.50 -9.60 -0.30
CA LYS A 14 10.13 -9.82 1.11
C LYS A 14 8.72 -9.37 1.47
N SER A 15 7.87 -9.14 0.47
CA SER A 15 6.45 -8.91 0.75
C SER A 15 5.77 -10.20 1.22
N ASP A 16 4.80 -10.07 2.11
CA ASP A 16 4.03 -11.23 2.61
C ASP A 16 3.09 -11.83 1.56
N TYR A 17 2.74 -11.06 0.54
CA TYR A 17 1.80 -11.44 -0.52
C TYR A 17 2.46 -11.24 -1.88
N ARG A 18 2.11 -12.10 -2.84
CA ARG A 18 2.35 -11.81 -4.25
C ARG A 18 1.42 -10.70 -4.71
N PHE A 19 1.79 -10.04 -5.80
CA PHE A 19 1.01 -8.91 -6.30
C PHE A 19 -0.45 -9.30 -6.61
N GLU A 20 -0.70 -10.49 -7.14
CA GLU A 20 -2.03 -10.99 -7.50
C GLU A 20 -2.90 -11.31 -6.29
N GLU A 21 -2.29 -11.45 -5.12
CA GLU A 21 -2.97 -11.77 -3.85
C GLU A 21 -3.38 -10.49 -3.10
N LEU A 22 -2.90 -9.32 -3.53
CA LEU A 22 -3.29 -8.04 -2.96
C LEU A 22 -4.73 -7.69 -3.37
N ASN A 23 -5.56 -7.35 -2.37
CA ASN A 23 -6.91 -6.82 -2.60
C ASN A 23 -6.86 -5.51 -3.42
N GLU A 24 -5.78 -4.75 -3.26
CA GLU A 24 -5.51 -3.47 -3.91
C GLU A 24 -4.88 -3.63 -5.30
N SER A 25 -4.56 -4.84 -5.75
CA SER A 25 -3.84 -5.09 -7.01
C SER A 25 -4.40 -4.32 -8.22
N LYS A 26 -5.73 -4.31 -8.39
CA LYS A 26 -6.40 -3.54 -9.46
C LYS A 26 -6.22 -2.02 -9.30
N PHE A 27 -6.32 -1.52 -8.07
CA PHE A 27 -6.10 -0.11 -7.77
C PHE A 27 -4.65 0.29 -8.04
N ILE A 28 -3.69 -0.50 -7.57
CA ILE A 28 -2.25 -0.25 -7.76
C ILE A 28 -1.91 -0.20 -9.25
N LYS A 29 -2.41 -1.17 -10.03
CA LYS A 29 -2.20 -1.18 -11.48
C LYS A 29 -2.73 0.12 -12.11
N LYS A 30 -3.94 0.54 -11.76
CA LYS A 30 -4.52 1.79 -12.27
C LYS A 30 -3.68 3.00 -11.88
N VAL A 31 -3.22 3.09 -10.63
CA VAL A 31 -2.33 4.17 -10.19
C VAL A 31 -1.07 4.23 -11.05
N ILE A 32 -0.44 3.09 -11.32
CA ILE A 32 0.74 3.02 -12.18
C ILE A 32 0.44 3.45 -13.62
N ASP A 33 -0.68 3.01 -14.19
CA ASP A 33 -1.12 3.39 -15.54
C ASP A 33 -1.38 4.90 -15.64
N GLU A 34 -2.05 5.49 -14.65
CA GLU A 34 -2.30 6.94 -14.58
C GLU A 34 -1.00 7.73 -14.39
N LEU A 35 -0.10 7.28 -13.51
CA LEU A 35 1.21 7.91 -13.33
C LEU A 35 2.03 7.89 -14.61
N ARG A 36 1.99 6.81 -15.38
CA ARG A 36 2.63 6.72 -16.68
C ARG A 36 2.03 7.72 -17.67
N GLY A 37 0.71 7.88 -17.68
CA GLY A 37 0.02 8.86 -18.52
C GLY A 37 0.35 10.31 -18.17
N VAL A 38 0.47 10.63 -16.87
CA VAL A 38 0.76 11.99 -16.38
C VAL A 38 2.23 12.35 -16.51
N LEU A 39 3.14 11.44 -16.16
CA LEU A 39 4.59 11.69 -16.16
C LEU A 39 5.23 11.53 -17.54
N LEU A 40 4.59 10.79 -18.45
CA LEU A 40 5.08 10.53 -19.80
C LEU A 40 6.53 10.03 -19.77
N GLN A 41 7.45 10.72 -20.44
CA GLN A 41 8.87 10.35 -20.51
C GLN A 41 9.57 10.36 -19.15
N ARG A 42 9.08 11.17 -18.20
CA ARG A 42 9.66 11.26 -16.86
C ARG A 42 9.35 10.03 -16.01
N PHE A 43 8.38 9.20 -16.41
CA PHE A 43 8.03 7.97 -15.70
C PHE A 43 9.25 7.05 -15.53
N ASP A 44 10.12 7.00 -16.54
CA ASP A 44 11.31 6.15 -16.53
C ASP A 44 12.47 6.71 -15.68
N GLU A 45 12.37 7.95 -15.19
CA GLU A 45 13.31 8.51 -14.20
C GLU A 45 13.13 7.92 -12.80
N PHE A 46 12.02 7.21 -12.59
CA PHE A 46 11.64 6.64 -11.30
C PHE A 46 11.70 5.10 -11.32
N GLU A 47 11.97 4.53 -10.16
CA GLU A 47 11.77 3.10 -9.89
C GLU A 47 10.73 2.93 -8.80
N PHE A 48 9.68 2.20 -9.11
CA PHE A 48 8.57 1.92 -8.22
C PHE A 48 8.75 0.54 -7.59
N PHE A 49 8.68 0.51 -6.26
CA PHE A 49 8.72 -0.69 -5.45
C PHE A 49 7.40 -0.81 -4.69
N ILE A 50 6.70 -1.92 -4.89
CA ILE A 50 5.47 -2.24 -4.17
C ILE A 50 5.85 -3.16 -3.02
N TYR A 51 5.53 -2.73 -1.80
CA TYR A 51 5.80 -3.47 -0.58
C TYR A 51 4.51 -3.74 0.17
N SER A 52 4.36 -4.97 0.64
CA SER A 52 3.22 -5.41 1.45
C SER A 52 3.70 -6.18 2.66
N ASN A 53 3.47 -5.66 3.86
CA ASN A 53 3.90 -6.28 5.11
C ASN A 53 2.74 -6.29 6.11
N HIS A 54 2.31 -7.50 6.48
CA HIS A 54 1.26 -7.77 7.47
C HIS A 54 1.82 -8.29 8.79
N ARG A 55 3.13 -8.59 8.88
CA ARG A 55 3.73 -9.18 10.09
C ARG A 55 3.82 -8.23 11.26
N VAL A 56 3.67 -6.93 11.04
CA VAL A 56 3.69 -5.96 12.13
C VAL A 56 2.31 -5.99 12.81
N ASN A 57 2.18 -6.68 13.96
CA ASN A 57 0.90 -6.89 14.65
C ASN A 57 0.97 -6.80 16.20
N LYS A 58 0.94 -5.60 16.84
CA LYS A 58 0.54 -5.16 18.24
C LYS A 58 -0.14 -6.21 19.12
N LYS A 59 -0.94 -7.13 18.59
CA LYS A 59 -1.49 -8.23 19.42
C LYS A 59 -0.41 -9.22 19.87
N ASP A 60 0.75 -9.20 19.23
CA ASP A 60 1.94 -9.93 19.59
C ASP A 60 3.08 -8.92 19.92
N PRO A 61 3.52 -8.83 21.20
CA PRO A 61 4.66 -8.02 21.62
C PRO A 61 5.97 -8.39 20.91
N ASP A 62 6.05 -9.60 20.35
CA ASP A 62 7.19 -10.10 19.58
C ASP A 62 7.03 -9.86 18.06
N SER A 63 5.92 -9.27 17.61
CA SER A 63 5.78 -8.82 16.22
C SER A 63 6.76 -7.67 15.96
N GLY A 64 7.85 -8.00 15.27
CA GLY A 64 9.02 -7.15 15.12
C GLY A 64 8.74 -5.73 14.63
N THR A 65 9.72 -4.86 14.83
CA THR A 65 9.84 -3.57 14.15
C THR A 65 9.65 -3.75 12.65
N ASP A 66 8.89 -2.86 12.01
CA ASP A 66 8.79 -2.84 10.56
C ASP A 66 10.19 -2.85 9.94
N ILE A 67 10.39 -3.72 8.97
CA ILE A 67 11.72 -4.04 8.45
C ILE A 67 11.90 -3.25 7.15
N MET A 68 13.10 -2.69 6.99
CA MET A 68 13.49 -2.02 5.75
C MET A 68 13.23 -2.96 4.55
N PRO A 69 12.44 -2.52 3.56
CA PRO A 69 12.25 -3.29 2.33
C PRO A 69 13.60 -3.49 1.61
N PRO A 70 13.84 -4.64 0.96
CA PRO A 70 15.09 -4.91 0.24
C PRO A 70 15.48 -3.81 -0.75
N SER A 71 14.52 -3.09 -1.36
CA SER A 71 14.85 -1.98 -2.26
C SER A 71 15.49 -0.77 -1.58
N GLY A 72 15.52 -0.71 -0.25
CA GLY A 72 16.28 0.29 0.49
C GLY A 72 17.77 0.30 0.10
N ASP A 73 18.34 -0.89 -0.10
CA ASP A 73 19.73 -1.08 -0.52
C ASP A 73 19.90 -1.27 -2.03
N TYR A 74 18.80 -1.30 -2.79
CA TYR A 74 18.85 -1.40 -4.25
C TYR A 74 19.58 -0.20 -4.85
N LYS A 75 20.62 -0.48 -5.64
CA LYS A 75 21.45 0.52 -6.31
C LYS A 75 20.82 0.89 -7.65
N SER A 76 20.37 2.14 -7.74
CA SER A 76 19.89 2.73 -8.98
C SER A 76 20.32 4.18 -9.08
N ASN A 77 20.49 4.65 -10.31
CA ASN A 77 20.64 6.08 -10.61
C ASN A 77 19.27 6.79 -10.72
N LYS A 78 18.17 6.03 -10.64
CA LYS A 78 16.79 6.52 -10.70
C LYS A 78 16.27 6.86 -9.31
N LYS A 79 15.23 7.71 -9.26
CA LYS A 79 14.55 8.07 -8.01
C LYS A 79 13.67 6.91 -7.55
N LYS A 80 13.97 6.35 -6.38
CA LYS A 80 13.22 5.23 -5.81
C LYS A 80 11.93 5.71 -5.16
N ILE A 81 10.79 5.13 -5.52
CA ILE A 81 9.48 5.39 -4.96
C ILE A 81 8.98 4.10 -4.31
N LEU A 82 8.63 4.17 -3.03
CA LEU A 82 8.02 3.06 -2.31
C LEU A 82 6.50 3.24 -2.27
N LEU A 83 5.76 2.24 -2.72
CA LEU A 83 4.31 2.13 -2.57
C LEU A 83 4.04 1.03 -1.53
N TYR A 84 3.70 1.44 -0.32
CA TYR A 84 3.53 0.56 0.84
C TYR A 84 2.05 0.31 1.11
N PHE A 85 1.64 -0.94 0.93
CA PHE A 85 0.28 -1.44 1.10
C PHE A 85 0.16 -2.48 2.20
N SER A 86 -1.09 -2.78 2.52
CA SER A 86 -1.49 -3.91 3.37
C SER A 86 -0.91 -3.91 4.78
N ASP A 87 -0.36 -2.78 5.21
CA ASP A 87 -0.16 -2.49 6.63
C ASP A 87 -1.49 -1.97 7.20
N GLU A 88 -2.16 -2.81 7.98
CA GLU A 88 -3.40 -2.48 8.68
C GLU A 88 -3.20 -1.48 9.84
N ARG A 89 -1.97 -0.99 10.02
CA ARG A 89 -1.63 -0.04 11.07
C ARG A 89 -1.26 1.28 10.49
N ALA A 90 -1.60 2.29 11.26
CA ALA A 90 -1.18 3.68 11.12
C ALA A 90 0.34 3.89 11.37
N LEU A 91 1.21 2.89 11.15
CA LEU A 91 2.65 3.03 11.37
C LEU A 91 3.25 4.01 10.37
N ASP A 92 4.18 4.81 10.88
CA ASP A 92 4.88 5.83 10.11
C ASP A 92 6.17 5.24 9.50
N PRO A 93 6.27 5.12 8.16
CA PRO A 93 7.45 4.58 7.48
C PRO A 93 8.58 5.62 7.36
N SER A 94 8.55 6.71 8.14
CA SER A 94 9.59 7.75 8.13
C SER A 94 11.00 7.22 8.42
N VAL A 95 11.12 6.08 9.09
CA VAL A 95 12.40 5.37 9.28
C VAL A 95 13.05 4.92 7.97
N PHE A 96 12.29 4.85 6.87
CA PHE A 96 12.78 4.49 5.54
C PHE A 96 13.09 5.70 4.66
N SER A 97 12.78 6.92 5.14
CA SER A 97 12.77 8.14 4.33
C SER A 97 14.10 8.47 3.64
N ASP A 98 15.24 8.09 4.22
CA ASP A 98 16.58 8.37 3.69
C ASP A 98 16.91 7.51 2.45
N LYS A 99 16.20 6.39 2.24
CA LYS A 99 16.44 5.47 1.13
C LYS A 99 15.59 5.75 -0.10
N TYR A 100 14.51 6.53 0.02
CA TYR A 100 13.55 6.74 -1.05
C TYR A 100 13.38 8.21 -1.38
N PHE A 101 13.13 8.50 -2.65
CA PHE A 101 12.72 9.83 -3.09
C PHE A 101 11.34 10.18 -2.55
N ALA A 102 10.42 9.21 -2.55
CA ALA A 102 9.09 9.35 -1.96
C ALA A 102 8.56 8.01 -1.46
N ILE A 103 7.77 8.03 -0.40
CA ILE A 103 7.08 6.87 0.16
C ILE A 103 5.59 7.20 0.21
N PHE A 104 4.77 6.38 -0.44
CA PHE A 104 3.32 6.47 -0.39
C PHE A 104 2.80 5.28 0.40
N LYS A 105 2.11 5.53 1.51
CA LYS A 105 1.59 4.46 2.35
C LYS A 105 0.09 4.59 2.57
N SER A 106 -0.61 3.45 2.49
CA SER A 106 -1.99 3.35 2.93
C SER A 106 -2.07 3.40 4.45
N TYR A 107 -3.01 4.18 5.00
CA TYR A 107 -3.20 4.32 6.44
C TYR A 107 -1.91 4.76 7.14
N ILE A 108 -1.52 6.02 6.93
CA ILE A 108 -0.60 6.71 7.83
C ILE A 108 -1.47 7.34 8.91
N GLY A 109 -1.03 7.32 10.18
CA GLY A 109 -1.74 7.99 11.26
C GLY A 109 -1.86 9.50 11.08
N MET A 110 -2.03 10.25 12.17
CA MET A 110 -2.31 11.68 12.11
C MET A 110 -1.23 12.50 11.36
N LYS A 111 0.02 12.04 11.30
CA LYS A 111 1.08 12.68 10.52
C LYS A 111 2.30 11.76 10.36
N ALA A 112 2.97 11.84 9.20
CA ALA A 112 4.32 11.32 9.04
C ALA A 112 5.35 12.35 9.55
N VAL A 113 6.45 11.86 10.14
CA VAL A 113 7.55 12.69 10.62
C VAL A 113 8.39 13.23 9.44
N ALA A 114 8.63 12.41 8.43
CA ALA A 114 9.44 12.77 7.26
C ALA A 114 8.62 13.48 6.17
N SER A 115 9.25 14.41 5.46
CA SER A 115 8.60 15.25 4.43
C SER A 115 8.33 14.55 3.10
N ASN A 116 9.01 13.43 2.85
CA ASN A 116 8.86 12.61 1.64
C ASN A 116 7.95 11.40 1.85
N VAL A 117 7.22 11.35 2.97
CA VAL A 117 6.24 10.32 3.28
C VAL A 117 4.85 10.90 3.12
N PHE A 118 4.06 10.31 2.24
CA PHE A 118 2.77 10.80 1.84
C PHE A 118 1.68 9.77 2.13
N PRO A 119 0.54 10.18 2.72
CA PRO A 119 -0.61 9.32 2.85
C PRO A 119 -1.18 9.04 1.45
N MET A 120 -1.48 7.79 1.19
CA MET A 120 -2.16 7.37 -0.04
C MET A 120 -3.53 6.83 0.33
N ALA A 121 -4.58 7.52 -0.12
CA ALA A 121 -5.94 7.05 0.05
C ALA A 121 -6.14 5.81 -0.82
N LEU A 122 -6.40 4.66 -0.19
CA LEU A 122 -6.96 3.52 -0.90
C LEU A 122 -8.37 3.91 -1.30
N GLY A 123 -8.65 3.92 -2.60
CA GLY A 123 -10.01 4.12 -3.07
C GLY A 123 -10.94 3.13 -2.38
N TYR A 124 -12.10 3.59 -1.91
CA TYR A 124 -13.15 2.69 -1.41
C TYR A 124 -13.37 1.59 -2.44
N VAL A 125 -13.59 0.36 -1.97
CA VAL A 125 -13.95 -0.78 -2.83
C VAL A 125 -15.32 -0.47 -3.43
N ASN A 126 -15.35 0.33 -4.50
CA ASN A 126 -16.53 0.66 -5.30
C ASN A 126 -17.05 -0.57 -6.09
N ALA A 127 -16.51 -1.76 -5.80
CA ALA A 127 -16.86 -3.03 -6.38
C ALA A 127 -17.60 -3.95 -5.40
N VAL A 128 -18.10 -3.44 -4.25
CA VAL A 128 -19.15 -4.16 -3.53
C VAL A 128 -20.39 -4.06 -4.41
N PRO A 129 -20.85 -5.16 -5.04
CA PRO A 129 -22.09 -5.12 -5.80
C PRO A 129 -23.20 -4.64 -4.86
N GLU A 130 -24.06 -3.75 -5.35
CA GLU A 130 -25.24 -3.34 -4.62
C GLU A 130 -26.07 -4.60 -4.33
N PHE A 131 -26.04 -5.07 -3.08
CA PHE A 131 -26.87 -6.19 -2.69
C PHE A 131 -28.32 -5.70 -2.67
N PRO A 132 -29.28 -6.49 -3.17
CA PRO A 132 -30.68 -6.11 -3.07
C PRO A 132 -31.03 -5.85 -1.61
N ASN A 133 -31.68 -4.72 -1.35
CA ASN A 133 -32.13 -4.32 -0.02
C ASN A 133 -33.03 -5.42 0.57
N LYS A 134 -32.46 -6.29 1.42
CA LYS A 134 -33.23 -7.26 2.20
C LYS A 134 -33.77 -6.56 3.44
N PRO A 135 -35.10 -6.55 3.67
CA PRO A 135 -35.69 -6.10 4.92
C PRO A 135 -35.04 -6.81 6.12
N ILE A 136 -34.87 -6.10 7.24
CA ILE A 136 -34.11 -6.61 8.40
C ILE A 136 -34.61 -7.96 8.92
N ASN A 137 -35.93 -8.18 8.88
CA ASN A 137 -36.61 -9.41 9.28
C ASN A 137 -36.40 -10.59 8.32
N LYS A 138 -35.79 -10.37 7.15
CA LYS A 138 -35.49 -11.41 6.14
C LYS A 138 -33.98 -11.68 6.00
N ARG A 139 -33.15 -11.09 6.87
CA ARG A 139 -31.70 -11.30 6.88
C ARG A 139 -31.36 -12.52 7.73
N LYS A 140 -30.51 -13.41 7.22
CA LYS A 140 -30.00 -14.59 7.95
C LYS A 140 -28.99 -14.20 9.04
N TYR A 141 -28.34 -13.06 8.89
CA TYR A 141 -27.31 -12.55 9.80
C TYR A 141 -27.58 -11.08 10.11
N ASN A 142 -27.44 -10.72 11.39
CA ASN A 142 -27.47 -9.33 11.82
C ASN A 142 -26.05 -8.75 11.72
N VAL A 143 -25.85 -7.77 10.85
CA VAL A 143 -24.58 -7.04 10.76
C VAL A 143 -24.68 -5.84 11.69
N PHE A 144 -23.97 -5.89 12.81
CA PHE A 144 -23.79 -4.75 13.70
C PHE A 144 -22.46 -4.07 13.37
N LEU A 145 -22.52 -2.80 12.94
CA LEU A 145 -21.34 -1.95 12.88
C LEU A 145 -21.13 -1.35 14.27
N GLY A 146 -20.28 -1.98 15.07
CA GLY A 146 -19.84 -1.43 16.35
C GLY A 146 -18.83 -0.33 16.10
N VAL A 147 -19.26 0.93 16.13
CA VAL A 147 -18.34 2.06 16.28
C VAL A 147 -18.18 2.28 17.78
N THR A 148 -17.07 1.82 18.35
CA THR A 148 -16.69 2.22 19.71
C THR A 148 -16.20 3.66 19.64
N LEU A 149 -17.06 4.59 20.05
CA LEU A 149 -16.64 5.94 20.41
C LEU A 149 -15.97 5.83 21.79
N THR A 150 -14.65 5.91 21.83
CA THR A 150 -13.88 6.23 23.04
C THR A 150 -13.29 7.61 22.90
#